data_AF-A0A2M7CQA9-F1
#
_entry.id   AF-A0A2M7CQA9-F1
#
_cell.length_a   1.000
_cell.length_b   1.000
_cell.length_c   1.000
_cell.angle_alpha   90.00
_cell.angle_beta   90.00
_cell.angle_gamma   90.00
#
_symmetry.space_group_name_H-M   'P 1'
#
loop_
_entity.id
_entity.type
_entity.pdbx_description
1 polymer ?
#
loop_
_entity_poly.entity_id
_entity_poly.type
_entity_poly.pdbx_seq_one_letter_code
_entity_poly.pdbx_strand_id
1 'polypeptide(L)'
;AGHATAIFSLEMSREQVVDRLIAAEARVPLWRLRTGRLTDEIEFQMIQEALDKLSQLQIFIDDTPSPNILQLRSMARRLQVENKNLGLIIIDYVQLVLPRTNSENMVQQFTEISHRLKALARELNLPILAVSQLNRAVDQREVKIPRLSDLRETGSWEQDADVVMFIYRKDRDKQNPTLEEQNMAEIIIAKHRNGPIGSVQLKFDPEKVSFSQLDKTH
;
A
#
# COMPACT_ATOMS: atom_id res chain seq x y z
N ALA A 1 -17.56 -1.21 16.47
CA ALA A 1 -17.03 -0.03 15.76
C ALA A 1 -15.72 -0.43 15.09
N GLY A 2 -15.51 -0.04 13.83
CA GLY A 2 -14.24 -0.29 13.14
C GLY A 2 -13.10 0.55 13.72
N HIS A 3 -11.86 0.21 13.36
CA HIS A 3 -10.71 1.06 13.63
C HIS A 3 -10.56 2.11 12.53
N ALA A 4 -10.26 3.34 12.91
CA ALA A 4 -9.93 4.39 11.95
C ALA A 4 -8.58 4.12 11.27
N THR A 5 -8.44 4.54 10.01
CA THR A 5 -7.20 4.38 9.22
C THR A 5 -6.77 5.71 8.66
N ALA A 6 -5.49 6.04 8.81
CA ALA A 6 -4.87 7.19 8.15
C ALA A 6 -4.06 6.73 6.94
N ILE A 7 -4.19 7.43 5.81
CA ILE A 7 -3.47 7.20 4.57
C ILE A 7 -2.71 8.49 4.24
N PHE A 8 -1.39 8.45 4.32
CA PHE A 8 -0.51 9.49 3.82
C PHE A 8 -0.14 9.16 2.38
N SER A 9 -0.86 9.76 1.43
CA SER A 9 -0.70 9.55 -0.01
C SER A 9 0.24 10.60 -0.58
N LEU A 10 1.52 10.25 -0.68
CA LEU A 10 2.58 11.17 -1.07
C LEU A 10 2.73 11.29 -2.59
N GLU A 11 2.28 10.27 -3.33
CA GLU A 11 2.33 10.25 -4.81
C GLU A 11 1.01 10.65 -5.45
N MET A 12 -0.12 10.21 -4.88
CA MET A 12 -1.45 10.37 -5.47
C MET A 12 -2.26 11.43 -4.73
N SER A 13 -3.13 12.15 -5.45
CA SER A 13 -4.08 13.07 -4.81
C SER A 13 -5.15 12.31 -4.04
N ARG A 14 -5.80 13.00 -3.09
CA ARG A 14 -6.92 12.44 -2.33
C ARG A 14 -8.01 11.89 -3.24
N GLU A 15 -8.39 12.63 -4.28
CA GLU A 15 -9.42 12.23 -5.23
C GLU A 15 -9.05 10.92 -5.93
N GLN A 16 -7.79 10.78 -6.35
CA GLN A 16 -7.36 9.56 -7.05
C GLN A 16 -7.35 8.33 -6.15
N VAL A 17 -7.07 8.49 -4.86
CA VAL A 17 -7.17 7.41 -3.86
C VAL A 17 -8.65 7.05 -3.65
N VAL A 18 -9.52 8.05 -3.49
CA VAL A 18 -10.97 7.85 -3.33
C VAL A 18 -11.58 7.12 -4.54
N ASP A 19 -11.24 7.52 -5.77
CA ASP A 19 -11.69 6.83 -6.98
C ASP A 19 -11.35 5.34 -6.96
N ARG A 20 -10.14 4.99 -6.51
CA ARG A 20 -9.70 3.58 -6.43
C ARG A 20 -10.47 2.81 -5.38
N LEU A 21 -10.75 3.42 -4.22
CA LEU A 21 -11.57 2.81 -3.17
C LEU A 21 -12.99 2.54 -3.67
N ILE A 22 -13.59 3.50 -4.37
CA ILE A 22 -14.93 3.35 -4.96
C ILE A 22 -14.91 2.25 -6.03
N ALA A 23 -13.95 2.26 -6.96
CA ALA A 23 -13.86 1.24 -8.01
C ALA A 23 -13.70 -0.18 -7.43
N ALA A 24 -12.87 -0.32 -6.40
CA ALA A 24 -12.65 -1.59 -5.72
C ALA A 24 -13.89 -2.08 -4.96
N GLU A 25 -14.59 -1.20 -4.24
CA GLU A 25 -15.78 -1.53 -3.45
C GLU A 25 -17.00 -1.77 -4.34
N ALA A 26 -17.27 -0.86 -5.30
CA ALA A 26 -18.37 -0.98 -6.25
C ALA A 26 -18.16 -2.10 -7.26
N ARG A 27 -16.93 -2.61 -7.40
CA ARG A 27 -16.53 -3.58 -8.44
C ARG A 27 -16.79 -3.08 -9.87
N VAL A 28 -16.64 -1.78 -10.10
CA VAL A 28 -16.78 -1.13 -11.41
C VAL A 28 -15.39 -0.76 -11.96
N PRO A 29 -15.13 -0.90 -13.28
CA PRO A 29 -13.85 -0.49 -13.86
C PRO A 29 -13.50 0.98 -13.54
N LEU A 30 -12.29 1.21 -13.01
CA LEU A 30 -11.80 2.54 -12.59
C LEU A 30 -11.84 3.56 -13.73
N TRP A 31 -11.53 3.13 -14.97
CA TRP A 31 -11.58 4.01 -16.13
C TRP A 31 -12.99 4.54 -16.42
N ARG A 32 -14.02 3.70 -16.25
CA ARG A 32 -15.42 4.13 -16.45
C ARG A 32 -15.84 5.12 -15.38
N LEU A 33 -15.48 4.86 -14.13
CA LEU A 33 -15.71 5.78 -13.01
C LEU A 33 -15.12 7.16 -13.31
N ARG A 34 -13.84 7.22 -13.72
CA ARG A 34 -13.15 8.48 -14.03
C ARG A 34 -13.68 9.22 -15.24
N THR A 35 -14.17 8.49 -16.26
CA THR A 35 -14.65 9.10 -17.50
C THR A 35 -16.14 9.42 -17.49
N GLY A 36 -16.87 9.01 -16.44
CA GLY A 36 -18.33 9.10 -16.40
C GLY A 36 -19.04 8.24 -17.45
N ARG A 37 -18.32 7.31 -18.10
CA ARG A 37 -18.87 6.40 -19.12
C ARG A 37 -19.50 5.18 -18.45
N LEU A 38 -20.43 5.45 -17.55
CA LEU A 38 -21.24 4.43 -16.91
C LEU A 38 -22.34 4.03 -17.90
N THR A 39 -22.35 2.76 -18.25
CA THR A 39 -23.14 2.23 -19.37
C THR A 39 -24.50 1.68 -18.96
N ASP A 40 -24.71 1.50 -17.65
CA ASP A 40 -25.85 0.79 -17.09
C ASP A 40 -26.32 1.47 -15.79
N GLU A 41 -27.64 1.54 -15.56
CA GLU A 41 -28.23 2.00 -14.29
C GLU A 41 -27.76 1.15 -13.11
N ILE A 42 -27.45 -0.14 -13.35
CA ILE A 42 -26.90 -1.04 -12.34
C ILE A 42 -25.52 -0.56 -11.87
N GLU A 43 -24.65 -0.08 -12.76
CA GLU A 43 -23.33 0.44 -12.37
C GLU A 43 -23.47 1.68 -11.47
N PHE A 44 -24.43 2.55 -11.78
CA PHE A 44 -24.73 3.71 -10.93
C PHE A 44 -25.19 3.31 -9.54
N GLN A 45 -26.10 2.33 -9.45
CA GLN A 45 -26.59 1.82 -8.17
C GLN A 45 -25.43 1.21 -7.34
N MET A 46 -24.56 0.41 -7.97
CA MET A 46 -23.39 -0.18 -7.31
C MET A 46 -22.42 0.89 -6.78
N ILE A 47 -22.23 1.98 -7.52
CA ILE A 47 -21.40 3.11 -7.08
C ILE A 47 -22.04 3.86 -5.91
N GLN A 48 -23.35 4.09 -5.94
CA GLN A 48 -24.06 4.74 -4.84
C GLN A 48 -23.94 3.91 -3.54
N GLU A 49 -24.15 2.60 -3.62
CA GLU A 49 -23.98 1.69 -2.48
C GLU A 49 -22.56 1.70 -1.93
N ALA A 50 -21.55 1.73 -2.80
CA ALA A 50 -20.16 1.84 -2.41
C ALA A 50 -19.86 3.17 -1.70
N LEU A 51 -20.40 4.29 -2.20
CA LEU A 51 -20.26 5.61 -1.57
C LEU A 51 -20.91 5.65 -0.19
N ASP A 52 -22.12 5.12 -0.06
CA ASP A 52 -22.83 5.05 1.22
C ASP A 52 -22.02 4.27 2.24
N LYS A 53 -21.48 3.11 1.85
CA LYS A 53 -20.62 2.30 2.71
C LYS A 53 -19.32 3.02 3.08
N LEU A 54 -18.60 3.57 2.10
CA LEU A 54 -17.32 4.26 2.32
C LEU A 54 -17.49 5.51 3.18
N SER A 55 -18.60 6.24 3.05
CA SER A 55 -18.90 7.44 3.84
C SER A 55 -19.04 7.17 5.35
N GLN A 56 -19.39 5.93 5.70
CA GLN A 56 -19.51 5.47 7.09
C GLN A 56 -18.17 5.00 7.67
N LEU A 57 -17.13 4.86 6.86
CA LEU A 57 -15.79 4.44 7.31
C LEU A 57 -14.95 5.64 7.75
N GLN A 58 -14.15 5.43 8.79
CA GLN A 58 -13.22 6.44 9.29
C GLN A 58 -11.86 6.32 8.58
N ILE A 59 -11.84 6.72 7.31
CA ILE A 59 -10.62 6.77 6.48
C ILE A 59 -10.21 8.23 6.32
N PHE A 60 -9.01 8.55 6.80
CA PHE A 60 -8.42 9.88 6.68
C PHE A 60 -7.33 9.86 5.63
N ILE A 61 -7.43 10.69 4.59
CA ILE A 61 -6.46 10.76 3.50
C ILE A 61 -5.79 12.14 3.52
N ASP A 62 -4.48 12.15 3.73
CA ASP A 62 -3.63 13.34 3.62
C ASP A 62 -2.75 13.19 2.39
N ASP A 63 -2.87 14.14 1.46
CA ASP A 63 -2.17 14.21 0.19
C ASP A 63 -1.16 15.37 0.13
N THR A 64 -0.68 15.81 1.30
CA THR A 64 0.42 16.79 1.38
C THR A 64 1.64 16.22 0.64
N PRO A 65 2.16 16.91 -0.40
CA PRO A 65 3.27 16.39 -1.19
C PRO A 65 4.57 16.45 -0.40
N SER A 66 5.35 15.38 -0.48
CA SER A 66 6.72 15.28 0.04
C SER A 66 6.90 15.79 1.49
N PRO A 67 6.14 15.30 2.48
CA PRO A 67 6.33 15.69 3.86
C PRO A 67 7.63 15.11 4.41
N ASN A 68 8.28 15.83 5.29
CA ASN A 68 9.34 15.23 6.11
C ASN A 68 8.73 14.41 7.26
N ILE A 69 9.57 13.59 7.89
CA ILE A 69 9.16 12.71 8.99
C ILE A 69 8.57 13.45 10.21
N LEU A 70 8.98 14.69 10.47
CA LEU A 70 8.45 15.49 11.57
C LEU A 70 7.01 15.92 11.28
N GLN A 71 6.72 16.32 10.03
CA GLN A 71 5.37 16.64 9.58
C GLN A 71 4.47 15.41 9.66
N LEU A 72 4.91 14.26 9.14
CA LEU A 72 4.18 12.99 9.25
C LEU A 72 3.84 12.66 10.71
N ARG A 73 4.81 12.77 11.62
CA ARG A 73 4.60 12.54 13.05
C ARG A 73 3.56 13.51 13.64
N SER A 74 3.65 14.80 13.33
CA SER A 74 2.71 15.81 13.84
C SER A 74 1.28 15.53 13.36
N MET A 75 1.11 15.18 12.09
CA MET A 75 -0.18 14.82 11.51
C MET A 75 -0.75 13.53 12.12
N ALA A 76 0.08 12.49 12.26
CA ALA A 76 -0.32 11.23 12.88
C ALA A 76 -0.75 11.40 14.35
N ARG A 77 -0.01 12.20 15.14
CA ARG A 77 -0.38 12.53 16.53
C ARG A 77 -1.69 13.29 16.61
N ARG A 78 -1.88 14.31 15.77
CA ARG A 78 -3.13 15.08 15.70
C ARG A 78 -4.31 14.15 15.44
N LEU A 79 -4.19 13.28 14.42
CA LEU A 79 -5.22 12.30 14.08
C LEU A 79 -5.52 11.33 15.23
N GLN A 80 -4.51 10.86 15.97
CA GLN A 80 -4.72 9.98 17.12
C GLN A 80 -5.46 10.69 18.27
N VAL A 81 -5.17 11.97 18.51
CA VAL A 81 -5.86 12.78 19.54
C VAL A 81 -7.31 13.02 19.16
N GLU A 82 -7.57 13.36 17.89
CA GLU A 82 -8.90 13.58 17.34
C GLU A 82 -9.71 12.28 17.24
N ASN A 83 -9.04 11.14 17.01
CA ASN A 83 -9.66 9.84 16.77
C ASN A 83 -9.03 8.77 17.65
N LYS A 84 -9.62 8.56 18.84
CA LYS A 84 -9.12 7.58 19.83
C LYS A 84 -9.09 6.13 19.34
N ASN A 85 -9.77 5.82 18.24
CA ASN A 85 -9.80 4.50 17.62
C ASN A 85 -8.95 4.39 16.34
N LEU A 86 -8.04 5.33 16.08
CA LEU A 86 -7.03 5.17 15.03
C LEU A 86 -6.27 3.86 15.27
N GLY A 87 -6.34 2.95 14.31
CA GLY A 87 -5.77 1.59 14.42
C GLY A 87 -4.72 1.27 13.37
N LEU A 88 -4.58 2.09 12.32
CA LEU A 88 -3.61 1.86 11.25
C LEU A 88 -3.17 3.18 10.61
N ILE A 89 -1.88 3.25 10.27
CA ILE A 89 -1.32 4.29 9.41
C ILE A 89 -0.74 3.61 8.16
N ILE A 90 -1.06 4.14 6.99
CA ILE A 90 -0.51 3.74 5.68
C ILE A 90 0.29 4.92 5.13
N ILE A 91 1.49 4.66 4.61
CA ILE A 91 2.33 5.66 3.93
C ILE A 91 2.63 5.16 2.51
N ASP A 92 2.16 5.90 1.52
CA ASP A 92 2.27 5.57 0.09
C ASP A 92 2.99 6.70 -0.66
N TYR A 93 4.30 6.66 -0.89
CA TYR A 93 5.26 5.62 -0.50
C TYR A 93 6.53 6.27 0.10
N VAL A 94 7.32 5.48 0.84
CA VAL A 94 8.31 6.01 1.77
C VAL A 94 9.47 6.77 1.12
N GLN A 95 9.74 6.52 -0.16
CA GLN A 95 10.80 7.21 -0.90
C GLN A 95 10.47 8.69 -1.19
N LEU A 96 9.20 9.10 -1.07
CA LEU A 96 8.79 10.50 -1.19
C LEU A 96 8.85 11.27 0.14
N VAL A 97 9.20 10.60 1.25
CA VAL A 97 9.41 11.26 2.53
C VAL A 97 10.71 12.05 2.47
N LEU A 98 10.63 13.37 2.70
CA LEU A 98 11.83 14.20 2.63
C LEU A 98 12.77 13.91 3.82
N PRO A 99 14.07 13.73 3.57
CA PRO A 99 15.07 13.63 4.62
C PRO A 99 15.19 14.97 5.36
N ARG A 100 15.54 14.93 6.64
CA ARG A 100 15.77 16.16 7.43
C ARG A 100 17.10 16.82 7.10
N THR A 101 18.11 16.02 6.83
CA THR A 101 19.46 16.46 6.49
C THR A 101 19.79 16.06 5.06
N ASN A 102 20.32 16.99 4.28
CA ASN A 102 20.89 16.71 2.95
C ASN A 102 22.22 15.95 3.11
N SER A 103 22.19 14.74 3.66
CA SER A 103 23.31 13.82 3.54
C SER A 103 23.45 13.45 2.07
N GLU A 104 24.66 13.42 1.53
CA GLU A 104 24.90 12.92 0.17
C GLU A 104 24.59 11.42 0.04
N ASN A 105 24.51 10.71 1.17
CA ASN A 105 24.28 9.27 1.20
C ASN A 105 22.79 8.93 1.38
N MET A 106 22.12 8.56 0.28
CA MET A 106 20.72 8.14 0.29
C MET A 106 20.43 6.96 1.24
N VAL A 107 21.36 6.01 1.38
CA VAL A 107 21.19 4.86 2.29
C VAL A 107 21.07 5.33 3.74
N GLN A 108 21.83 6.35 4.13
CA GLN A 108 21.73 6.94 5.48
C GLN A 108 20.41 7.67 5.67
N GLN A 109 19.93 8.39 4.65
CA GLN A 109 18.64 9.07 4.71
C GLN A 109 17.48 8.08 4.91
N PHE A 110 17.46 7.00 4.13
CA PHE A 110 16.42 5.98 4.27
C PHE A 110 16.53 5.19 5.58
N THR A 111 17.74 4.98 6.09
CA THR A 111 17.98 4.40 7.42
C THR A 111 17.39 5.29 8.52
N GLU A 112 17.60 6.62 8.44
CA GLU A 112 16.99 7.57 9.38
C GLU A 112 15.46 7.52 9.32
N ILE A 113 14.88 7.51 8.12
CA ILE A 113 13.43 7.42 7.93
C ILE A 113 12.88 6.14 8.55
N SER A 114 13.52 4.99 8.28
CA SER A 114 13.08 3.69 8.78
C SER A 114 13.07 3.62 10.32
N HIS A 115 14.19 4.02 10.96
CA HIS A 115 14.27 4.08 12.42
C HIS A 115 13.22 5.01 13.03
N ARG A 116 12.98 6.18 12.40
CA ARG A 116 11.99 7.15 12.91
C ARG A 116 10.56 6.65 12.75
N LEU A 117 10.24 5.94 11.66
CA LEU A 117 8.92 5.32 11.49
C LEU A 117 8.72 4.19 12.51
N LYS A 118 9.75 3.38 12.77
CA LYS A 118 9.71 2.36 13.83
C LYS A 118 9.49 2.99 15.21
N ALA A 119 10.14 4.11 15.49
CA ALA A 119 9.93 4.87 16.71
C ALA A 119 8.50 5.44 16.78
N LEU A 120 7.98 5.99 15.67
CA LEU A 120 6.62 6.51 15.59
C LEU A 120 5.57 5.41 15.85
N ALA A 121 5.73 4.24 15.24
CA ALA A 121 4.84 3.10 15.46
C ALA A 121 4.78 2.69 16.94
N ARG A 122 5.94 2.67 17.62
CA ARG A 122 6.03 2.38 19.06
C ARG A 122 5.45 3.48 19.92
N GLU A 123 5.71 4.73 19.56
CA GLU A 123 5.23 5.92 20.28
C GLU A 123 3.71 6.02 20.25
N LEU A 124 3.09 5.82 19.09
CA LEU A 124 1.64 5.82 18.93
C LEU A 124 1.01 4.50 19.38
N ASN A 125 1.79 3.45 19.55
CA ASN A 125 1.33 2.07 19.76
C ASN A 125 0.38 1.61 18.65
N LEU A 126 0.75 1.86 17.39
CA LEU A 126 -0.04 1.54 16.20
C LEU A 126 0.81 0.89 15.11
N PRO A 127 0.24 -0.04 14.34
CA PRO A 127 0.90 -0.55 13.14
C PRO A 127 1.02 0.56 12.08
N ILE A 128 2.19 0.62 11.45
CA ILE A 128 2.45 1.46 10.28
C ILE A 128 2.74 0.53 9.10
N LEU A 129 1.91 0.60 8.06
CA LEU A 129 2.14 -0.02 6.78
C LEU A 129 2.84 0.97 5.86
N ALA A 130 4.12 0.73 5.59
CA ALA A 130 4.93 1.59 4.74
C ALA A 130 5.11 0.93 3.37
N VAL A 131 4.61 1.56 2.31
CA VAL A 131 4.79 1.11 0.93
C VAL A 131 6.17 1.55 0.46
N SER A 132 6.91 0.66 -0.18
CA SER A 132 8.25 0.91 -0.68
C SER A 132 8.40 0.39 -2.10
N GLN A 133 9.03 1.19 -2.96
CA GLN A 133 9.46 0.75 -4.28
C GLN A 133 10.76 -0.06 -4.19
N LEU A 134 10.89 -1.07 -5.05
CA LEU A 134 12.11 -1.87 -5.17
C LEU A 134 13.08 -1.24 -6.16
N ASN A 135 14.37 -1.55 -6.01
CA ASN A 135 15.35 -1.25 -7.05
C ASN A 135 15.04 -2.05 -8.33
N ARG A 136 15.14 -1.39 -9.49
CA ARG A 136 15.02 -1.98 -10.84
C ARG A 136 16.01 -3.10 -11.15
N ALA A 137 17.03 -3.33 -10.32
CA ALA A 137 17.90 -4.50 -10.41
C ALA A 137 17.13 -5.84 -10.39
N VAL A 138 15.93 -5.86 -9.79
CA VAL A 138 15.01 -7.01 -9.88
C VAL A 138 14.67 -7.38 -11.32
N ASP A 139 14.54 -6.40 -12.21
CA ASP A 139 14.09 -6.59 -13.60
C ASP A 139 15.17 -7.20 -14.50
N GLN A 140 16.43 -7.16 -14.06
CA GLN A 140 17.59 -7.70 -14.79
C GLN A 140 17.77 -9.21 -14.54
N ARG A 141 17.06 -9.77 -13.56
CA ARG A 141 17.13 -11.21 -13.24
C ARG A 141 16.27 -12.02 -14.20
N GLU A 142 16.70 -13.25 -14.47
CA GLU A 142 15.87 -14.23 -15.20
C GLU A 142 14.57 -14.53 -14.46
N VAL A 143 14.61 -14.55 -13.13
CA VAL A 143 13.45 -14.73 -12.25
C VAL A 143 13.28 -13.48 -11.41
N LYS A 144 12.19 -12.75 -11.65
CA LYS A 144 11.96 -11.41 -11.06
C LYS A 144 11.23 -11.45 -9.72
N ILE A 145 11.30 -12.57 -9.00
CA ILE A 145 10.71 -12.71 -7.66
C ILE A 145 11.48 -11.82 -6.69
N PRO A 146 10.83 -10.84 -6.02
CA PRO A 146 11.47 -9.97 -5.05
C PRO A 146 12.04 -10.70 -3.84
N ARG A 147 13.13 -10.17 -3.28
CA ARG A 147 13.85 -10.71 -2.13
C ARG A 147 14.27 -9.57 -1.20
N LEU A 148 14.59 -9.89 0.05
CA LEU A 148 15.02 -8.88 1.05
C LEU A 148 16.21 -8.04 0.56
N SER A 149 17.16 -8.64 -0.17
CA SER A 149 18.29 -7.94 -0.77
C SER A 149 17.89 -6.81 -1.73
N ASP A 150 16.68 -6.84 -2.29
CA ASP A 150 16.20 -5.80 -3.20
C ASP A 150 15.80 -4.52 -2.45
N LEU A 151 15.67 -4.60 -1.11
CA LEU A 151 15.51 -3.44 -0.21
C LEU A 151 16.86 -2.85 0.22
N ARG A 152 18.01 -3.41 -0.19
CA ARG A 152 19.32 -3.01 0.33
C ARG A 152 19.62 -1.51 0.16
N GLU A 153 19.20 -0.92 -0.95
CA GLU A 153 19.39 0.52 -1.21
C GLU A 153 18.51 1.42 -0.35
N THR A 154 17.49 0.85 0.29
CA THR A 154 16.66 1.55 1.25
C THR A 154 17.31 1.57 2.66
N GLY A 155 18.46 0.95 2.88
CA GLY A 155 19.14 0.98 4.18
C GLY A 155 18.52 0.02 5.19
N SER A 156 18.14 0.50 6.38
CA SER A 156 17.77 -0.37 7.51
C SER A 156 16.36 -0.97 7.48
N TRP A 157 15.55 -0.79 6.43
CA TRP A 157 14.17 -1.29 6.39
C TRP A 157 14.05 -2.79 6.59
N GLU A 158 14.97 -3.56 6.00
CA GLU A 158 15.01 -5.00 6.22
C GLU A 158 15.16 -5.33 7.71
N GLN A 159 15.94 -4.54 8.46
CA GLN A 159 16.21 -4.80 9.88
C GLN A 159 15.10 -4.25 10.78
N ASP A 160 14.62 -3.04 10.52
CA ASP A 160 13.66 -2.30 11.36
C ASP A 160 12.22 -2.80 11.24
N ALA A 161 11.82 -3.29 10.06
CA ALA A 161 10.47 -3.78 9.83
C ALA A 161 10.22 -5.09 10.61
N ASP A 162 9.07 -5.20 11.29
CA ASP A 162 8.70 -6.47 11.93
C ASP A 162 8.22 -7.50 10.90
N VAL A 163 7.57 -7.05 9.82
CA VAL A 163 7.07 -7.86 8.71
C VAL A 163 7.47 -7.20 7.40
N VAL A 164 7.96 -8.00 6.46
CA VAL A 164 8.23 -7.56 5.08
C VAL A 164 7.42 -8.44 4.13
N MET A 165 6.58 -7.81 3.31
CA MET A 165 5.78 -8.47 2.29
C MET A 165 6.15 -7.92 0.91
N PHE A 166 6.29 -8.82 -0.06
CA PHE A 166 6.43 -8.45 -1.47
C PHE A 166 5.19 -8.84 -2.25
N ILE A 167 4.91 -8.09 -3.31
CA ILE A 167 3.89 -8.44 -4.30
C ILE A 167 4.62 -8.91 -5.55
N TYR A 168 4.37 -10.15 -5.97
CA TYR A 168 4.89 -10.71 -7.21
C TYR A 168 3.75 -11.02 -8.18
N ARG A 169 3.91 -10.62 -9.43
CA ARG A 169 2.93 -10.82 -10.51
C ARG A 169 3.53 -11.72 -11.58
N LYS A 170 3.20 -13.01 -11.53
CA LYS A 170 3.77 -14.04 -12.42
C LYS A 170 3.47 -13.76 -13.89
N ASP A 171 2.30 -13.22 -14.17
CA ASP A 171 1.87 -12.81 -15.51
C ASP A 171 2.66 -11.63 -16.08
N ARG A 172 3.37 -10.86 -15.23
CA ARG A 172 4.26 -9.77 -15.65
C ARG A 172 5.69 -10.24 -15.94
N ASP A 173 6.06 -11.41 -15.46
CA ASP A 173 7.39 -12.00 -15.65
C ASP A 173 7.46 -12.90 -16.89
N LYS A 174 6.31 -13.45 -17.32
CA LYS A 174 6.21 -14.35 -18.47
C LYS A 174 5.75 -13.63 -19.74
N GLN A 175 6.34 -13.97 -20.89
CA GLN A 175 5.87 -13.48 -22.20
C GLN A 175 4.48 -14.04 -22.57
N ASN A 176 4.24 -15.32 -22.26
CA ASN A 176 2.98 -16.02 -22.56
C ASN A 176 2.46 -16.73 -21.30
N PRO A 177 1.84 -16.00 -20.34
CA PRO A 177 1.23 -16.61 -19.18
C PRO A 177 -0.01 -17.42 -19.58
N THR A 178 -0.18 -18.59 -18.95
CA THR A 178 -1.41 -19.38 -19.10
C THR A 178 -2.62 -18.62 -18.53
N LEU A 179 -3.84 -18.99 -18.92
CA LEU A 179 -5.07 -18.38 -18.39
C LEU A 179 -5.17 -18.48 -16.85
N GLU A 180 -4.66 -19.57 -16.28
CA GLU A 180 -4.61 -19.79 -14.83
C GLU A 180 -3.58 -18.89 -14.12
N GLU A 181 -2.56 -18.42 -14.83
CA GLU A 181 -1.53 -17.54 -14.29
C GLU A 181 -1.84 -16.06 -14.50
N GLN A 182 -2.69 -15.74 -15.47
CA GLN A 182 -3.12 -14.37 -15.73
C GLN A 182 -3.77 -13.77 -14.50
N ASN A 183 -3.40 -12.53 -14.17
CA ASN A 183 -3.97 -11.80 -13.05
C ASN A 183 -3.73 -12.46 -11.67
N MET A 184 -2.80 -13.40 -11.56
CA MET A 184 -2.39 -13.98 -10.30
C MET A 184 -1.31 -13.14 -9.64
N ALA A 185 -1.55 -12.80 -8.38
CA ALA A 185 -0.59 -12.11 -7.53
C ALA A 185 -0.22 -13.00 -6.34
N GLU A 186 1.06 -13.04 -6.03
CA GLU A 186 1.58 -13.72 -4.85
C GLU A 186 2.07 -12.68 -3.84
N ILE A 187 1.49 -12.71 -2.64
CA ILE A 187 1.94 -11.94 -1.50
C ILE A 187 2.96 -12.78 -0.74
N ILE A 188 4.23 -12.43 -0.84
CA ILE A 188 5.35 -13.17 -0.27
C ILE A 188 5.73 -12.54 1.06
N ILE A 189 5.51 -13.24 2.18
CA ILE A 189 5.96 -12.85 3.51
C ILE A 189 7.42 -13.23 3.65
N ALA A 190 8.32 -12.33 3.27
CA ALA A 190 9.76 -12.56 3.24
C ALA A 190 10.43 -12.42 4.61
N LYS A 191 9.82 -11.65 5.52
CA LYS A 191 10.24 -11.53 6.91
C LYS A 191 9.02 -11.47 7.81
N HIS A 192 9.07 -12.18 8.93
CA HIS A 192 8.09 -12.06 10.00
C HIS A 192 8.77 -12.30 11.35
N ARG A 193 8.91 -11.25 12.17
CA ARG A 193 9.71 -11.29 13.40
C ARG A 193 9.21 -12.29 14.45
N ASN A 194 7.90 -12.53 14.49
CA ASN A 194 7.23 -13.31 15.55
C ASN A 194 6.35 -14.46 14.99
N GLY A 195 6.75 -15.12 13.90
CA GLY A 195 5.86 -16.04 13.20
C GLY A 195 6.37 -16.47 11.83
N PRO A 196 5.60 -17.28 11.08
CA PRO A 196 6.09 -17.95 9.89
C PRO A 196 6.23 -17.00 8.69
N ILE A 197 7.22 -17.31 7.85
CA ILE A 197 7.30 -16.83 6.47
C ILE A 197 6.47 -17.73 5.56
N GLY A 198 6.17 -17.26 4.36
CA GLY A 198 5.41 -18.04 3.37
C GLY A 198 4.87 -17.16 2.26
N SER A 199 3.92 -17.67 1.51
CA SER A 199 3.24 -16.90 0.48
C SER A 199 1.75 -17.19 0.42
N VAL A 200 0.99 -16.18 -0.02
CA VAL A 200 -0.45 -16.26 -0.22
C VAL A 200 -0.76 -15.83 -1.64
N GLN A 201 -1.48 -16.69 -2.37
CA GLN A 201 -1.92 -16.37 -3.72
C GLN A 201 -3.28 -15.67 -3.68
N LEU A 202 -3.40 -14.60 -4.46
CA LEU A 202 -4.59 -13.79 -4.65
C LEU A 202 -4.84 -13.60 -6.14
N LYS A 203 -6.09 -13.31 -6.50
CA LYS A 203 -6.43 -12.82 -7.83
C LYS A 203 -6.43 -11.30 -7.80
N PHE A 204 -5.88 -10.66 -8.83
CA PHE A 204 -5.91 -9.22 -9.00
C PHE A 204 -6.74 -8.83 -10.22
N ASP A 205 -7.75 -8.00 -10.03
CA ASP A 205 -8.51 -7.42 -11.13
C ASP A 205 -7.88 -6.08 -11.54
N PRO A 206 -7.24 -5.98 -12.73
CA PRO A 206 -6.58 -4.75 -13.16
C PRO A 206 -7.55 -3.63 -13.54
N GLU A 207 -8.78 -3.95 -13.93
CA GLU A 207 -9.77 -2.93 -14.30
C GLU A 207 -10.36 -2.25 -13.06
N LYS A 208 -10.58 -3.03 -12.00
CA LYS A 208 -11.16 -2.55 -10.72
C LYS A 208 -10.09 -2.19 -9.69
N VAL A 209 -8.83 -2.52 -9.98
CA VAL A 209 -7.67 -2.25 -9.12
C VAL A 209 -7.83 -2.88 -7.72
N SER A 210 -8.28 -4.13 -7.68
CA SER A 210 -8.60 -4.83 -6.44
C SER A 210 -8.03 -6.23 -6.38
N PHE A 211 -7.79 -6.72 -5.16
CA PHE A 211 -7.41 -8.11 -4.91
C PHE A 211 -8.60 -8.89 -4.35
N SER A 212 -8.72 -10.16 -4.73
CA SER A 212 -9.71 -11.09 -4.18
C SER A 212 -9.09 -12.42 -3.79
N GLN A 213 -9.72 -13.09 -2.83
CA GLN A 213 -9.34 -14.44 -2.43
C GLN A 213 -9.62 -15.43 -3.58
N LEU A 214 -8.80 -16.47 -3.65
CA LEU A 214 -9.07 -17.63 -4.50
C LEU A 214 -10.03 -18.53 -3.74
N ASP A 215 -11.20 -18.81 -4.31
CA ASP A 215 -12.06 -19.87 -3.79
C ASP A 215 -11.30 -21.20 -3.93
N LYS A 216 -10.81 -21.73 -2.80
CA LYS A 216 -10.14 -23.03 -2.73
C LYS A 216 -11.10 -24.17 -2.34
N THR A 217 -12.40 -23.88 -2.24
CA THR A 217 -13.44 -24.85 -1.89
C THR A 217 -14.03 -25.48 -3.15
N HIS A 218 -13.55 -26.68 -3.47
CA HIS A 218 -14.30 -27.74 -4.14
C HIS A 218 -14.35 -28.94 -3.20
#